data_AF-A0A7M5WX52-F1
#
_entry.id   AF-A0A7M5WX52-F1
#
_cell.length_a   1.000
_cell.length_b   1.000
_cell.length_c   1.000
_cell.angle_alpha   90.00
_cell.angle_beta   90.00
_cell.angle_gamma   90.00
#
_symmetry.space_group_name_H-M   'P 1'
#
loop_
_entity.id
_entity.type
_entity.pdbx_description
1 polymer ?
#
loop_
_entity_poly.entity_id
_entity_poly.type
_entity_poly.pdbx_seq_one_letter_code
_entity_poly.pdbx_strand_id
1 'polypeptide(L)'
;MSTFLEGARRSVLQNLQELTNELTSNVLAEQETKLYDADPEAIVHRSNNNTLRSEQIPNGLEDFTIEDDIFEEFNSISNAKNEILEWRDNRIVSKCLWFFQCFYMTFFMIVTCTVSVSLIVVGLWYLDFIVFDGLQITHKQVTNDVIEWFFMCWMHLAIMSLIFTFKFVRSLNLSSLNAMIVLIGCVYKLFIYLYSMKDEIAVKVPLNVLFAALYITNSSRISRNFYKGQLNKQLVLFFQLSCQFIYGSIIFYAIKHLFLPRYKELTITTEKLIFLILCSLALMICRTLARTNVQNMCYVNHPGSTYILLALGNALTISLYRIRQSEMDTLWQFTVFSFVIGLFGFLEKITMVIVDHFFIWMYRKCIVLEKDMNSYVGKYRTPRSQRLLADNIVCSIIQECCVIAISNAIYQLNDGHIFVTRMFGIRALLALILEFIFSLLSVFLVTWYFNIPVLKTWRKKWGRFFLVTLLTVLFPVFLIMRMEK
;
A
#
# COMPACT_ATOMS: atom_id res chain seq x y z
N MET A 1 7.65 54.66 37.94
CA MET A 1 8.16 53.32 37.57
C MET A 1 7.42 52.74 36.36
N SER A 2 6.08 52.82 36.28
CA SER A 2 5.31 52.41 35.09
C SER A 2 5.62 53.25 33.84
N THR A 3 5.76 54.58 33.97
CA THR A 3 6.06 55.50 32.86
C THR A 3 7.46 55.32 32.27
N PHE A 4 8.44 54.86 33.07
CA PHE A 4 9.80 54.59 32.61
C PHE A 4 9.89 53.27 31.82
N LEU A 5 9.15 52.25 32.26
CA LEU A 5 9.04 50.97 31.56
C LEU A 5 8.32 51.09 30.21
N GLU A 6 7.34 51.99 30.10
CA GLU A 6 6.61 52.24 28.85
C GLU A 6 7.46 52.99 27.82
N GLY A 7 8.31 53.92 28.26
CA GLY A 7 9.30 54.60 27.41
C GLY A 7 10.36 53.65 26.85
N ALA A 8 10.91 52.77 27.71
CA ALA A 8 11.87 51.76 27.28
C ALA A 8 11.26 50.76 26.28
N ARG A 9 10.00 50.35 26.51
CA ARG A 9 9.29 49.43 25.60
C ARG A 9 9.05 50.05 24.22
N ARG A 10 8.69 51.34 24.13
CA ARG A 10 8.51 52.03 22.84
C ARG A 10 9.82 52.22 22.08
N SER A 11 10.91 52.55 22.79
CA SER A 11 12.24 52.65 22.18
C SER A 11 12.73 51.32 21.61
N VAL A 12 12.51 50.21 22.32
CA VAL A 12 12.89 48.87 21.83
C VAL A 12 12.04 48.46 20.62
N LEU A 13 10.75 48.79 20.60
CA LEU A 13 9.86 48.52 19.47
C LEU A 13 10.25 49.34 18.23
N GLN A 14 10.62 50.61 18.38
CA GLN A 14 11.12 51.42 17.26
C GLN A 14 12.42 50.87 16.70
N ASN A 15 13.39 50.53 17.57
CA ASN A 15 14.66 49.96 17.12
C ASN A 15 14.49 48.60 16.43
N LEU A 16 13.56 47.76 16.91
CA LEU A 16 13.23 46.50 16.24
C LEU A 16 12.59 46.75 14.87
N GLN A 17 11.72 47.75 14.75
CA GLN A 17 11.04 48.05 13.49
C GLN A 17 11.98 48.65 12.44
N GLU A 18 12.94 49.49 12.86
CA GLU A 18 14.04 49.96 12.00
C GLU A 18 14.93 48.80 11.56
N LEU A 19 15.34 47.92 12.48
CA LEU A 19 16.16 46.75 12.14
C LEU A 19 15.44 45.79 11.18
N THR A 20 14.12 45.65 11.30
CA THR A 20 13.32 44.79 10.42
C THR A 20 13.21 45.39 9.02
N ASN A 21 13.06 46.71 8.93
CA ASN A 21 12.99 47.43 7.66
C ASN A 21 14.35 47.44 6.93
N GLU A 22 15.46 47.57 7.68
CA GLU A 22 16.81 47.50 7.14
C GLU A 22 17.18 46.07 6.68
N LEU A 23 16.72 45.03 7.39
CA LEU A 23 16.89 43.65 6.93
C LEU A 23 16.07 43.35 5.67
N THR A 24 14.84 43.86 5.58
CA THR A 24 13.97 43.62 4.42
C THR A 24 14.45 44.39 3.19
N SER A 25 14.97 45.62 3.34
CA SER A 25 15.55 46.36 2.21
C SER A 25 16.83 45.72 1.69
N ASN A 26 17.70 45.23 2.58
CA ASN A 26 18.94 44.56 2.19
C ASN A 26 18.69 43.20 1.51
N VAL A 27 17.68 42.44 1.97
CA VAL A 27 17.29 41.17 1.33
C VAL A 27 16.62 41.40 -0.03
N LEU A 28 15.82 42.46 -0.19
CA LEU A 28 15.22 42.83 -1.48
C LEU A 28 16.28 43.32 -2.47
N ALA A 29 17.25 44.12 -2.04
CA ALA A 29 18.35 44.58 -2.88
C ALA A 29 19.30 43.45 -3.32
N GLU A 30 19.55 42.46 -2.46
CA GLU A 30 20.33 41.25 -2.78
C GLU A 30 19.58 40.28 -3.72
N GLN A 31 18.24 40.30 -3.69
CA GLN A 31 17.41 39.54 -4.63
C GLN A 31 17.30 40.22 -6.01
N GLU A 32 17.20 41.55 -6.07
CA GLU A 32 17.15 42.29 -7.34
C GLU A 32 18.47 42.23 -8.11
N THR A 33 19.62 42.27 -7.43
CA THR A 33 20.94 42.10 -8.06
C THR A 33 21.15 40.69 -8.61
N LYS A 34 20.67 39.64 -7.92
CA LYS A 34 20.75 38.25 -8.42
C LYS A 34 19.79 37.94 -9.56
N LEU A 35 18.74 38.74 -9.75
CA LEU A 35 17.77 38.57 -10.84
C LEU A 35 18.22 39.28 -12.13
N TYR A 36 19.03 40.33 -12.03
CA TYR A 36 19.54 41.09 -13.18
C TYR A 36 20.81 40.48 -13.81
N ASP A 37 21.59 39.70 -13.05
CA ASP A 37 22.83 39.06 -13.53
C ASP A 37 22.61 37.64 -14.10
N ALA A 38 21.37 37.14 -14.13
CA ALA A 38 21.05 35.84 -14.71
C ALA A 38 20.79 35.97 -16.22
N ASP A 39 21.80 35.61 -17.01
CA ASP A 39 21.74 35.53 -18.47
C ASP A 39 20.53 34.68 -18.94
N PRO A 40 19.56 35.24 -19.68
CA PRO A 40 18.38 34.52 -20.14
C PRO A 40 18.72 33.27 -20.96
N GLU A 41 19.85 33.27 -21.68
CA GLU A 41 20.30 32.13 -22.48
C GLU A 41 20.79 30.96 -21.61
N ALA A 42 21.32 31.24 -20.41
CA ALA A 42 21.75 30.20 -19.47
C ALA A 42 20.57 29.43 -18.84
N ILE A 43 19.40 30.08 -18.69
CA ILE A 43 18.17 29.45 -18.18
C ILE A 43 17.54 28.55 -19.25
N VAL A 44 17.57 28.98 -20.52
CA VAL A 44 17.09 28.19 -21.67
C VAL A 44 18.02 26.99 -21.92
N HIS A 45 19.34 27.14 -21.79
CA HIS A 45 20.27 26.00 -21.88
C HIS A 45 20.15 25.02 -20.70
N ARG A 46 19.78 25.47 -19.50
CA ARG A 46 19.52 24.59 -18.35
C ARG A 46 18.20 23.83 -18.48
N SER A 47 17.20 24.43 -19.13
CA SER A 47 15.94 23.76 -19.51
C SER A 47 16.17 22.71 -20.61
N ASN A 48 16.97 23.04 -21.63
CA ASN A 48 17.33 22.13 -22.73
C ASN A 48 18.33 21.03 -22.35
N ASN A 49 19.11 21.18 -21.27
CA ASN A 49 19.96 20.11 -20.75
C ASN A 49 19.21 19.13 -19.84
N ASN A 50 18.06 19.52 -19.28
CA ASN A 50 17.19 18.60 -18.54
C ASN A 50 16.34 17.71 -19.46
N THR A 51 16.12 18.11 -20.72
CA THR A 51 15.50 17.28 -21.77
C THR A 51 16.45 16.24 -22.38
N LEU A 52 17.76 16.34 -22.13
CA LEU A 52 18.78 15.37 -22.59
C LEU A 52 19.06 14.22 -21.62
N ARG A 53 18.28 14.08 -20.54
CA ARG A 53 18.30 12.90 -19.66
C ARG A 53 17.10 12.00 -19.90
N SER A 54 16.80 11.71 -21.17
CA SER A 54 16.02 10.54 -21.56
C SER A 54 16.84 9.28 -21.25
N GLU A 55 16.91 8.87 -19.98
CA GLU A 55 17.20 7.48 -19.64
C GLU A 55 16.17 6.65 -20.42
N GLN A 56 16.64 5.86 -21.38
CA GLN A 56 15.82 5.03 -22.27
C GLN A 56 14.78 4.27 -21.45
N ILE A 57 13.54 4.75 -21.45
CA ILE A 57 12.41 4.05 -20.86
C ILE A 57 12.27 2.75 -21.66
N PRO A 58 12.37 1.56 -21.03
CA PRO A 58 12.24 0.31 -21.76
C PRO A 58 10.89 0.25 -22.49
N ASN A 59 10.90 -0.11 -23.77
CA ASN A 59 9.69 -0.26 -24.61
C ASN A 59 8.58 -1.02 -23.86
N GLY A 60 7.38 -0.43 -23.77
CA GLY A 60 6.23 -0.97 -23.04
C GLY A 60 5.89 -0.31 -21.69
N LEU A 61 6.61 0.75 -21.30
CA LEU A 61 6.27 1.65 -20.19
C LEU A 61 5.71 3.02 -20.65
N GLU A 62 5.33 3.14 -21.93
CA GLU A 62 4.84 4.37 -22.58
C GLU A 62 3.57 4.96 -21.95
N ASP A 63 2.75 4.16 -21.24
CA ASP A 63 1.52 4.62 -20.55
C ASP A 63 1.78 5.45 -19.27
N PHE A 64 3.03 5.74 -18.92
CA PHE A 64 3.39 6.37 -17.65
C PHE A 64 4.42 7.50 -17.82
N THR A 65 4.20 8.36 -18.82
CA THR A 65 5.00 9.57 -19.08
C THR A 65 4.89 10.61 -17.97
N ILE A 66 5.81 11.58 -18.00
CA ILE A 66 5.86 12.77 -17.14
C ILE A 66 4.57 13.62 -17.28
N GLU A 67 3.83 13.44 -18.36
CA GLU A 67 2.52 14.01 -18.70
C GLU A 67 1.34 13.22 -18.10
N ASP A 68 1.48 12.64 -16.89
CA ASP A 68 0.29 12.10 -16.20
C ASP A 68 -0.45 13.29 -15.56
N ASP A 69 -1.46 13.84 -16.26
CA ASP A 69 -2.32 14.99 -15.87
C ASP A 69 -2.97 14.88 -14.49
N ILE A 70 -2.79 13.74 -13.82
CA ILE A 70 -3.20 13.54 -12.43
C ILE A 70 -2.49 14.54 -11.51
N PHE A 71 -1.31 15.05 -11.89
CA PHE A 71 -0.56 16.05 -11.14
C PHE A 71 -0.71 17.50 -11.62
N GLU A 72 -1.24 17.74 -12.83
CA GLU A 72 -1.37 19.10 -13.42
C GLU A 72 -2.41 20.00 -12.73
N GLU A 73 -3.18 19.49 -11.76
CA GLU A 73 -4.19 20.29 -11.05
C GLU A 73 -3.65 21.05 -9.83
N PHE A 74 -2.37 20.81 -9.47
CA PHE A 74 -1.61 21.71 -8.59
C PHE A 74 -0.41 22.28 -9.34
N ASN A 75 -0.63 22.81 -10.53
CA ASN A 75 0.27 23.82 -11.05
C ASN A 75 0.23 24.99 -10.05
N SER A 76 1.40 25.37 -9.51
CA SER A 76 1.57 26.69 -8.93
C SER A 76 1.11 27.67 -9.99
N ILE A 77 0.32 28.68 -9.60
CA ILE A 77 0.01 29.74 -10.55
C ILE A 77 1.37 30.32 -10.89
N SER A 78 1.77 30.26 -12.16
CA SER A 78 3.09 30.68 -12.63
C SER A 78 3.36 32.19 -12.49
N ASN A 79 2.62 32.89 -11.63
CA ASN A 79 2.68 34.33 -11.38
C ASN A 79 2.27 34.76 -9.95
N ALA A 80 2.12 33.88 -8.96
CA ALA A 80 1.76 34.29 -7.60
C ALA A 80 2.99 34.34 -6.66
N LYS A 81 3.34 35.53 -6.18
CA LYS A 81 4.52 35.86 -5.34
C LYS A 81 4.60 35.15 -3.97
N ASN A 82 3.79 34.13 -3.65
CA ASN A 82 3.77 33.46 -2.34
C ASN A 82 3.63 31.92 -2.47
N GLU A 83 4.71 31.23 -2.83
CA GLU A 83 4.78 29.77 -3.10
C GLU A 83 4.41 28.84 -1.91
N ILE A 84 4.26 29.35 -0.68
CA ILE A 84 4.19 28.49 0.52
C ILE A 84 2.75 28.06 0.88
N LEU A 85 1.74 28.72 0.32
CA LEU A 85 0.33 28.52 0.70
C LEU A 85 -0.65 28.33 -0.47
N GLU A 86 -0.20 28.21 -1.71
CA GLU A 86 -1.09 28.08 -2.89
C GLU A 86 -2.08 26.91 -2.81
N TRP A 87 -1.70 25.80 -2.16
CA TRP A 87 -2.61 24.66 -1.90
C TRP A 87 -3.82 25.02 -1.03
N ARG A 88 -3.78 26.15 -0.32
CA ARG A 88 -4.86 26.67 0.50
C ARG A 88 -5.88 27.46 -0.31
N ASP A 89 -5.48 28.01 -1.45
CA ASP A 89 -6.32 28.86 -2.30
C ASP A 89 -7.17 28.05 -3.30
N ASN A 90 -6.82 26.77 -3.55
CA ASN A 90 -7.70 25.81 -4.24
C ASN A 90 -8.90 25.32 -3.38
N ARG A 91 -9.04 25.78 -2.13
CA ARG A 91 -10.16 25.41 -1.24
C ARG A 91 -11.33 26.38 -1.38
N ILE A 92 -12.08 26.27 -2.47
CA ILE A 92 -13.33 27.02 -2.67
C ILE A 92 -14.53 26.07 -2.59
N VAL A 93 -14.71 25.41 -1.44
CA VAL A 93 -15.95 24.72 -1.08
C VAL A 93 -16.12 24.71 0.44
N SER A 94 -17.35 24.87 0.95
CA SER A 94 -17.66 24.74 2.37
C SER A 94 -17.24 23.37 2.93
N LYS A 95 -16.77 23.32 4.19
CA LYS A 95 -16.39 22.07 4.89
C LYS A 95 -17.46 20.98 4.77
N CYS A 96 -18.71 21.40 4.84
CA CYS A 96 -19.88 20.54 4.77
C CYS A 96 -20.02 19.89 3.39
N LEU A 97 -19.93 20.67 2.31
CA LEU A 97 -20.07 20.12 0.95
C LEU A 97 -18.91 19.18 0.60
N TRP A 98 -17.69 19.47 1.04
CA TRP A 98 -16.56 18.56 0.88
C TRP A 98 -16.75 17.25 1.65
N PHE A 99 -17.26 17.32 2.89
CA PHE A 99 -17.61 16.13 3.67
C PHE A 99 -18.66 15.27 2.96
N PHE A 100 -19.71 15.87 2.40
CA PHE A 100 -20.71 15.14 1.62
C PHE A 100 -20.12 14.49 0.35
N GLN A 101 -19.18 15.15 -0.32
CA GLN A 101 -18.48 14.56 -1.45
C GLN A 101 -17.62 13.35 -1.03
N CYS A 102 -16.89 13.47 0.09
CA CYS A 102 -16.16 12.34 0.68
C CYS A 102 -17.09 11.20 1.08
N PHE A 103 -18.24 11.51 1.69
CA PHE A 103 -19.27 10.53 2.04
C PHE A 103 -19.75 9.77 0.81
N TYR A 104 -20.22 10.49 -0.21
CA TYR A 104 -20.76 9.90 -1.43
C TYR A 104 -19.73 8.98 -2.12
N MET A 105 -18.50 9.46 -2.28
CA MET A 105 -17.44 8.70 -2.95
C MET A 105 -17.00 7.48 -2.14
N THR A 106 -16.84 7.63 -0.82
CA THR A 106 -16.45 6.52 0.06
C THR A 106 -17.55 5.46 0.12
N PHE A 107 -18.81 5.89 0.18
CA PHE A 107 -19.96 4.99 0.14
C PHE A 107 -20.03 4.23 -1.18
N PHE A 108 -19.93 4.94 -2.32
CA PHE A 108 -19.93 4.32 -3.64
C PHE A 108 -18.77 3.33 -3.80
N MET A 109 -17.56 3.72 -3.41
CA MET A 109 -16.37 2.88 -3.44
C MET A 109 -16.57 1.59 -2.63
N ILE A 110 -17.06 1.70 -1.40
CA ILE A 110 -17.27 0.56 -0.51
C ILE A 110 -18.39 -0.33 -1.05
N VAL A 111 -19.56 0.21 -1.37
CA VAL A 111 -20.70 -0.61 -1.82
C VAL A 111 -20.38 -1.34 -3.12
N THR A 112 -19.87 -0.63 -4.13
CA THR A 112 -19.62 -1.24 -5.44
C THR A 112 -18.53 -2.30 -5.37
N CYS A 113 -17.36 -1.97 -4.80
CA CYS A 113 -16.23 -2.91 -4.76
C CYS A 113 -16.47 -4.05 -3.77
N THR A 114 -17.01 -3.77 -2.58
CA THR A 114 -17.24 -4.82 -1.57
C THR A 114 -18.22 -5.84 -2.11
N VAL A 115 -19.39 -5.41 -2.59
CA VAL A 115 -20.40 -6.37 -3.07
C VAL A 115 -19.85 -7.18 -4.25
N SER A 116 -19.25 -6.54 -5.24
CA SER A 116 -18.77 -7.24 -6.44
C SER A 116 -17.57 -8.15 -6.18
N VAL A 117 -16.52 -7.68 -5.49
CA VAL A 117 -15.34 -8.51 -5.16
C VAL A 117 -15.75 -9.65 -4.24
N SER A 118 -16.54 -9.38 -3.20
CA SER A 118 -16.94 -10.41 -2.24
C SER A 118 -17.82 -11.47 -2.88
N LEU A 119 -18.76 -11.11 -3.76
CA LEU A 119 -19.56 -12.10 -4.51
C LEU A 119 -18.68 -13.00 -5.39
N ILE A 120 -17.69 -12.44 -6.09
CA ILE A 120 -16.79 -13.23 -6.93
C ILE A 120 -15.94 -14.18 -6.08
N VAL A 121 -15.32 -13.67 -5.00
CA VAL A 121 -14.44 -14.49 -4.14
C VAL A 121 -15.23 -15.58 -3.42
N VAL A 122 -16.39 -15.25 -2.87
CA VAL A 122 -17.27 -16.23 -2.21
C VAL A 122 -17.81 -17.25 -3.22
N GLY A 123 -18.18 -16.81 -4.43
CA GLY A 123 -18.59 -17.71 -5.50
C GLY A 123 -17.50 -18.68 -5.92
N LEU A 124 -16.27 -18.20 -6.09
CA LEU A 124 -15.10 -19.04 -6.39
C LEU A 124 -14.80 -20.01 -5.24
N TRP A 125 -14.89 -19.56 -3.99
CA TRP A 125 -14.73 -20.42 -2.83
C TRP A 125 -15.81 -21.49 -2.74
N TYR A 126 -17.06 -21.14 -3.03
CA TYR A 126 -18.18 -22.09 -3.03
C TYR A 126 -18.05 -23.12 -4.16
N LEU A 127 -17.58 -22.70 -5.34
CA LEU A 127 -17.23 -23.63 -6.42
C LEU A 127 -16.09 -24.56 -6.01
N ASP A 128 -15.03 -24.04 -5.37
CA ASP A 128 -13.94 -24.87 -4.83
C ASP A 128 -14.50 -25.88 -3.82
N PHE A 129 -15.37 -25.45 -2.91
CA PHE A 129 -16.02 -26.31 -1.92
C PHE A 129 -16.85 -27.42 -2.60
N ILE A 130 -17.73 -27.11 -3.54
CA ILE A 130 -18.52 -28.11 -4.26
C ILE A 130 -17.63 -29.09 -5.01
N VAL A 131 -16.63 -28.59 -5.75
CA VAL A 131 -15.77 -29.43 -6.59
C VAL A 131 -14.91 -30.33 -5.72
N PHE A 132 -14.23 -29.80 -4.70
CA PHE A 132 -13.29 -30.59 -3.91
C PHE A 132 -13.96 -31.46 -2.85
N ASP A 133 -15.00 -30.95 -2.18
CA ASP A 133 -15.68 -31.72 -1.14
C ASP A 133 -16.78 -32.62 -1.70
N GLY A 134 -17.42 -32.24 -2.82
CA GLY A 134 -18.43 -33.05 -3.50
C GLY A 134 -17.90 -34.22 -4.33
N LEU A 135 -16.71 -34.12 -4.93
CA LEU A 135 -16.16 -35.19 -5.79
C LEU A 135 -15.48 -36.35 -5.04
N GLN A 136 -15.56 -36.42 -3.70
CA GLN A 136 -14.90 -37.46 -2.87
C GLN A 136 -13.48 -37.83 -3.36
N ILE A 137 -12.68 -36.82 -3.73
CA ILE A 137 -11.35 -37.04 -4.29
C ILE A 137 -10.52 -37.84 -3.27
N THR A 138 -10.06 -39.03 -3.65
CA THR A 138 -9.36 -39.99 -2.78
C THR A 138 -8.09 -39.42 -2.14
N HIS A 139 -7.49 -38.39 -2.75
CA HIS A 139 -6.22 -37.78 -2.34
C HIS A 139 -6.29 -36.25 -2.23
N LYS A 140 -7.16 -35.77 -1.33
CA LYS A 140 -7.40 -34.33 -1.10
C LYS A 140 -6.13 -33.56 -0.71
N GLN A 141 -5.28 -34.13 0.16
CA GLN A 141 -4.08 -33.44 0.68
C GLN A 141 -3.08 -33.10 -0.42
N VAL A 142 -2.78 -34.04 -1.32
CA VAL A 142 -1.84 -33.83 -2.44
C VAL A 142 -2.35 -32.76 -3.39
N THR A 143 -3.64 -32.84 -3.70
CA THR A 143 -4.27 -31.88 -4.61
C THR A 143 -4.27 -30.49 -3.99
N ASN A 144 -4.48 -30.40 -2.67
CA ASN A 144 -4.36 -29.15 -1.93
C ASN A 144 -2.97 -28.55 -2.00
N ASP A 145 -1.95 -29.38 -1.78
CA ASP A 145 -0.54 -28.97 -1.81
C ASP A 145 -0.13 -28.50 -3.22
N VAL A 146 -0.51 -29.23 -4.27
CA VAL A 146 -0.19 -28.86 -5.66
C VAL A 146 -0.83 -27.53 -6.04
N ILE A 147 -2.09 -27.32 -5.63
CA ILE A 147 -2.80 -26.08 -5.90
C ILE A 147 -2.22 -24.91 -5.10
N GLU A 148 -1.87 -25.11 -3.82
CA GLU A 148 -1.18 -24.09 -3.01
C GLU A 148 0.11 -23.64 -3.72
N TRP A 149 0.91 -24.60 -4.21
CA TRP A 149 2.14 -24.31 -4.95
C TRP A 149 1.89 -23.53 -6.25
N PHE A 150 0.91 -23.98 -7.03
CA PHE A 150 0.49 -23.31 -8.26
C PHE A 150 0.11 -21.85 -7.98
N PHE A 151 -0.76 -21.61 -6.99
CA PHE A 151 -1.21 -20.27 -6.64
C PHE A 151 -0.06 -19.40 -6.13
N MET A 152 0.84 -19.91 -5.28
CA MET A 152 1.98 -19.12 -4.80
C MET A 152 2.87 -18.60 -5.94
N CYS A 153 3.22 -19.46 -6.90
CA CYS A 153 4.06 -19.08 -8.04
C CYS A 153 3.29 -18.18 -9.03
N TRP A 154 2.03 -18.51 -9.30
CA TRP A 154 1.20 -17.74 -10.23
C TRP A 154 0.94 -16.33 -9.71
N MET A 155 0.78 -16.16 -8.39
CA MET A 155 0.58 -14.85 -7.77
C MET A 155 1.77 -13.94 -7.90
N HIS A 156 2.99 -14.47 -7.76
CA HIS A 156 4.18 -13.68 -8.01
C HIS A 156 4.19 -13.13 -9.45
N LEU A 157 3.87 -13.97 -10.44
CA LEU A 157 3.76 -13.55 -11.83
C LEU A 157 2.64 -12.52 -12.04
N ALA A 158 1.48 -12.72 -11.42
CA ALA A 158 0.35 -11.80 -11.51
C ALA A 158 0.72 -10.42 -10.94
N ILE A 159 1.33 -10.36 -9.76
CA ILE A 159 1.79 -9.12 -9.13
C ILE A 159 2.85 -8.43 -10.00
N MET A 160 3.81 -9.19 -10.53
CA MET A 160 4.80 -8.64 -11.45
C MET A 160 4.16 -8.07 -12.72
N SER A 161 3.10 -8.72 -13.24
CA SER A 161 2.35 -8.26 -14.42
C SER A 161 1.45 -7.06 -14.16
N LEU A 162 1.13 -6.78 -12.90
CA LEU A 162 0.39 -5.58 -12.50
C LEU A 162 1.31 -4.39 -12.21
N ILE A 163 2.52 -4.67 -11.73
CA ILE A 163 3.54 -3.65 -11.49
C ILE A 163 4.20 -3.25 -12.80
N PHE A 164 4.57 -4.23 -13.60
CA PHE A 164 5.20 -4.09 -14.91
C PHE A 164 4.23 -4.56 -15.98
N THR A 165 4.04 -3.80 -17.06
CA THR A 165 3.16 -4.17 -18.17
C THR A 165 3.39 -5.61 -18.62
N PHE A 166 2.33 -6.39 -18.89
CA PHE A 166 2.46 -7.80 -19.30
C PHE A 166 3.41 -8.01 -20.49
N LYS A 167 3.47 -7.06 -21.43
CA LYS A 167 4.43 -7.05 -22.54
C LYS A 167 5.89 -7.08 -22.05
N PHE A 168 6.22 -6.32 -21.00
CA PHE A 168 7.54 -6.28 -20.38
C PHE A 168 7.86 -7.57 -19.63
N VAL A 169 6.90 -8.13 -18.90
CA VAL A 169 7.07 -9.42 -18.21
C VAL A 169 7.34 -10.55 -19.22
N ARG A 170 6.67 -10.51 -20.38
CA ARG A 170 6.89 -11.45 -21.47
C ARG A 170 8.24 -11.27 -22.15
N SER A 171 8.69 -10.03 -22.40
CA SER A 171 9.97 -9.78 -23.07
C SER A 171 11.18 -10.28 -22.26
N LEU A 172 11.06 -10.32 -20.92
CA LEU A 172 12.07 -10.87 -20.02
C LEU A 172 11.93 -12.39 -19.77
N ASN A 173 11.02 -13.07 -20.49
CA ASN A 173 10.71 -14.48 -20.34
C ASN A 173 10.32 -14.89 -18.90
N LEU A 174 9.83 -13.94 -18.09
CA LEU A 174 9.48 -14.21 -16.68
C LEU A 174 8.30 -15.17 -16.59
N SER A 175 7.30 -15.03 -17.47
CA SER A 175 6.14 -15.93 -17.52
C SER A 175 6.55 -17.38 -17.81
N SER A 176 7.44 -17.59 -18.78
CA SER A 176 7.95 -18.94 -19.11
C SER A 176 8.72 -19.58 -17.95
N LEU A 177 9.52 -18.77 -17.23
CA LEU A 177 10.30 -19.25 -16.10
C LEU A 177 9.38 -19.62 -14.91
N ASN A 178 8.38 -18.78 -14.62
CA ASN A 178 7.36 -19.09 -13.60
C ASN A 178 6.60 -20.38 -13.97
N ALA A 179 6.16 -20.53 -15.22
CA ALA A 179 5.45 -21.74 -15.67
C ALA A 179 6.32 -23.00 -15.54
N MET A 180 7.61 -22.92 -15.90
CA MET A 180 8.55 -24.03 -15.74
C MET A 180 8.71 -24.42 -14.27
N ILE A 181 8.86 -23.45 -13.36
CA ILE A 181 9.02 -23.71 -11.92
C ILE A 181 7.74 -24.27 -11.30
N VAL A 182 6.57 -23.79 -11.75
CA VAL A 182 5.27 -24.38 -11.39
C VAL A 182 5.24 -25.85 -11.79
N LEU A 183 5.56 -26.18 -13.04
CA LEU A 183 5.58 -27.56 -13.53
C LEU A 183 6.56 -28.44 -12.74
N ILE A 184 7.78 -27.96 -12.50
CA ILE A 184 8.78 -28.70 -11.71
C ILE A 184 8.25 -28.99 -10.31
N GLY A 185 7.67 -28.00 -9.63
CA GLY A 185 7.13 -28.21 -8.29
C GLY A 185 5.89 -29.11 -8.26
N CYS A 186 5.02 -29.05 -9.27
CA CYS A 186 3.89 -29.97 -9.41
C CYS A 186 4.38 -31.42 -9.59
N VAL A 187 5.36 -31.64 -10.48
CA VAL A 187 5.97 -32.97 -10.70
C VAL A 187 6.68 -33.45 -9.44
N TYR A 188 7.40 -32.57 -8.74
CA TYR A 188 8.09 -32.90 -7.50
C TYR A 188 7.11 -33.33 -6.39
N LYS A 189 6.00 -32.59 -6.20
CA LYS A 189 4.95 -32.96 -5.24
C LYS A 189 4.27 -34.28 -5.62
N LEU A 190 4.00 -34.49 -6.91
CA LEU A 190 3.47 -35.77 -7.41
C LEU A 190 4.45 -36.92 -7.13
N PHE A 191 5.75 -36.70 -7.34
CA PHE A 191 6.79 -37.69 -7.08
C PHE A 191 6.89 -38.04 -5.59
N ILE A 192 6.96 -37.05 -4.71
CA ILE A 192 6.97 -37.27 -3.25
C ILE A 192 5.76 -38.12 -2.82
N TYR A 193 4.61 -37.80 -3.39
CA TYR A 193 3.38 -38.52 -3.12
C TYR A 193 3.45 -39.98 -3.59
N LEU A 194 3.88 -40.23 -4.84
CA LEU A 194 4.02 -41.59 -5.39
C LEU A 194 4.96 -42.46 -4.56
N TYR A 195 6.03 -41.89 -4.02
CA TYR A 195 7.02 -42.60 -3.23
C TYR A 195 6.76 -42.58 -1.71
N SER A 196 5.65 -41.96 -1.26
CA SER A 196 5.25 -41.89 0.16
C SER A 196 6.38 -41.47 1.10
N MET A 197 7.23 -40.53 0.66
CA MET A 197 8.37 -40.06 1.47
C MET A 197 7.85 -39.25 2.67
N LYS A 198 8.16 -39.72 3.88
CA LYS A 198 7.60 -39.19 5.14
C LYS A 198 8.42 -38.05 5.77
N ASP A 199 9.63 -37.80 5.29
CA ASP A 199 10.51 -36.79 5.88
C ASP A 199 10.08 -35.37 5.50
N GLU A 200 9.27 -34.73 6.35
CA GLU A 200 8.72 -33.40 6.11
C GLU A 200 9.78 -32.34 5.78
N ILE A 201 10.96 -32.42 6.40
CA ILE A 201 12.03 -31.42 6.21
C ILE A 201 12.71 -31.61 4.85
N ALA A 202 13.10 -32.84 4.51
CA ALA A 202 13.78 -33.16 3.25
C ALA A 202 12.88 -32.89 2.04
N VAL A 203 11.55 -32.99 2.23
CA VAL A 203 10.52 -32.75 1.23
C VAL A 203 10.21 -31.26 1.03
N LYS A 204 10.15 -30.46 2.09
CA LYS A 204 9.73 -29.04 1.99
C LYS A 204 10.87 -28.10 1.60
N VAL A 205 12.11 -28.39 2.03
CA VAL A 205 13.27 -27.50 1.80
C VAL A 205 13.57 -27.27 0.31
N PRO A 206 13.62 -28.29 -0.58
CA PRO A 206 13.96 -28.08 -1.99
C PRO A 206 12.95 -27.17 -2.71
N LEU A 207 11.68 -27.31 -2.36
CA LEU A 207 10.60 -26.53 -2.95
C LEU A 207 10.66 -25.05 -2.52
N ASN A 208 10.96 -24.79 -1.26
CA ASN A 208 11.16 -23.44 -0.75
C ASN A 208 12.41 -22.77 -1.36
N VAL A 209 13.49 -23.53 -1.54
CA VAL A 209 14.70 -23.05 -2.23
C VAL A 209 14.40 -22.72 -3.69
N LEU A 210 13.62 -23.56 -4.39
CA LEU A 210 13.20 -23.31 -5.77
C LEU A 210 12.35 -22.03 -5.86
N PHE A 211 11.45 -21.81 -4.90
CA PHE A 211 10.65 -20.60 -4.82
C PHE A 211 11.49 -19.34 -4.54
N ALA A 212 12.48 -19.43 -3.65
CA ALA A 212 13.43 -18.34 -3.42
C ALA A 212 14.27 -18.05 -4.67
N ALA A 213 14.72 -19.09 -5.38
CA ALA A 213 15.48 -18.96 -6.62
C ALA A 213 14.65 -18.28 -7.73
N LEU A 214 13.35 -18.58 -7.83
CA LEU A 214 12.41 -17.91 -8.72
C LEU A 214 12.41 -16.40 -8.47
N TYR A 215 12.23 -15.97 -7.22
CA TYR A 215 12.23 -14.56 -6.85
C TYR A 215 13.54 -13.85 -7.18
N ILE A 216 14.66 -14.44 -6.78
CA ILE A 216 16.00 -13.88 -7.03
C ILE A 216 16.23 -13.74 -8.54
N THR A 217 15.87 -14.77 -9.31
CA THR A 217 16.04 -14.75 -10.77
C THR A 217 15.17 -13.67 -11.41
N ASN A 218 13.89 -13.57 -11.03
CA ASN A 218 12.99 -12.55 -11.57
C ASN A 218 13.47 -11.13 -11.22
N SER A 219 13.81 -10.88 -9.96
CA SER A 219 14.36 -9.60 -9.50
C SER A 219 15.65 -9.23 -10.23
N SER A 220 16.54 -10.21 -10.48
CA SER A 220 17.81 -9.98 -11.19
C SER A 220 17.59 -9.63 -12.67
N ARG A 221 16.67 -10.32 -13.35
CA ARG A 221 16.34 -10.06 -14.77
C ARG A 221 15.71 -8.68 -14.95
N ILE A 222 14.78 -8.33 -14.07
CA ILE A 222 14.16 -7.00 -14.06
C ILE A 222 15.25 -5.94 -13.85
N SER A 223 16.06 -6.10 -12.81
CA SER A 223 17.07 -5.11 -12.45
C SER A 223 18.11 -4.87 -13.55
N ARG A 224 18.64 -5.94 -14.14
CA ARG A 224 19.60 -5.86 -15.25
C ARG A 224 19.04 -5.16 -16.48
N ASN A 225 17.74 -5.32 -16.75
CA ASN A 225 17.12 -4.69 -17.90
C ASN A 225 16.90 -3.18 -17.71
N PHE A 226 16.57 -2.75 -16.50
CA PHE A 226 16.37 -1.33 -16.19
C PHE A 226 17.68 -0.53 -16.20
N TYR A 227 18.77 -1.08 -15.66
CA TYR A 227 20.02 -0.35 -15.49
C TYR A 227 21.19 -0.99 -16.22
N LYS A 228 21.10 -1.18 -17.54
CA LYS A 228 22.17 -1.79 -18.35
C LYS A 228 23.51 -1.06 -18.13
N GLY A 229 24.54 -1.81 -17.71
CA GLY A 229 25.89 -1.29 -17.46
C GLY A 229 26.12 -0.55 -16.13
N GLN A 230 25.09 -0.25 -15.33
CA GLN A 230 25.21 0.49 -14.07
C GLN A 230 25.02 -0.43 -12.85
N LEU A 231 26.07 -1.19 -12.48
CA LEU A 231 26.01 -2.21 -11.42
C LEU A 231 25.45 -1.70 -10.08
N ASN A 232 25.81 -0.49 -9.64
CA ASN A 232 25.33 0.05 -8.36
C ASN A 232 23.80 0.24 -8.37
N LYS A 233 23.23 0.83 -9.43
CA LYS A 233 21.78 1.01 -9.54
C LYS A 233 21.05 -0.32 -9.74
N GLN A 234 21.66 -1.25 -10.47
CA GLN A 234 21.14 -2.62 -10.59
C GLN A 234 21.03 -3.30 -9.22
N LEU A 235 22.11 -3.30 -8.45
CA LEU A 235 22.12 -3.94 -7.13
C LEU A 235 21.07 -3.31 -6.20
N VAL A 236 20.94 -1.98 -6.19
CA VAL A 236 19.93 -1.28 -5.39
C VAL A 236 18.52 -1.77 -5.75
N LEU A 237 18.14 -1.76 -7.02
CA LEU A 237 16.80 -2.22 -7.45
C LEU A 237 16.58 -3.71 -7.17
N PHE A 238 17.61 -4.53 -7.38
CA PHE A 238 17.57 -5.97 -7.09
C PHE A 238 17.28 -6.22 -5.61
N PHE A 239 18.01 -5.55 -4.71
CA PHE A 239 17.80 -5.66 -3.27
C PHE A 239 16.43 -5.13 -2.87
N GLN A 240 16.00 -3.99 -3.42
CA GLN A 240 14.69 -3.44 -3.08
C GLN A 240 13.52 -4.37 -3.48
N LEU A 241 13.55 -4.96 -4.68
CA LEU A 241 12.55 -5.94 -5.11
C LEU A 241 12.63 -7.23 -4.27
N SER A 242 13.83 -7.77 -4.06
CA SER A 242 14.01 -9.02 -3.32
C SER A 242 13.62 -8.89 -1.84
N CYS A 243 13.94 -7.75 -1.21
CA CYS A 243 13.56 -7.47 0.17
C CYS A 243 12.04 -7.51 0.38
N GLN A 244 11.23 -7.05 -0.57
CA GLN A 244 9.76 -7.09 -0.44
C GLN A 244 9.23 -8.53 -0.40
N PHE A 245 9.77 -9.42 -1.23
CA PHE A 245 9.34 -10.83 -1.26
C PHE A 245 9.88 -11.62 -0.06
N ILE A 246 11.12 -11.39 0.35
CA ILE A 246 11.70 -11.99 1.56
C ILE A 246 10.87 -11.58 2.78
N TYR A 247 10.56 -10.28 2.87
CA TYR A 247 9.75 -9.74 3.95
C TYR A 247 8.35 -10.37 4.00
N GLY A 248 7.66 -10.44 2.86
CA GLY A 248 6.36 -11.10 2.77
C GLY A 248 6.43 -12.59 3.14
N SER A 249 7.51 -13.27 2.75
CA SER A 249 7.73 -14.69 3.08
C SER A 249 7.92 -14.88 4.59
N ILE A 250 8.71 -14.03 5.26
CA ILE A 250 8.90 -14.08 6.72
C ILE A 250 7.57 -13.91 7.45
N ILE A 251 6.77 -12.91 7.05
CA ILE A 251 5.42 -12.71 7.61
C ILE A 251 4.58 -13.97 7.40
N PHE A 252 4.58 -14.53 6.19
CA PHE A 252 3.82 -15.72 5.87
C PHE A 252 4.20 -16.93 6.76
N TYR A 253 5.49 -17.20 6.93
CA TYR A 253 5.98 -18.25 7.82
C TYR A 253 5.61 -17.99 9.29
N ALA A 254 5.73 -16.76 9.76
CA ALA A 254 5.31 -16.37 11.10
C ALA A 254 3.80 -16.60 11.29
N ILE A 255 2.97 -16.28 10.29
CA ILE A 255 1.54 -16.55 10.36
C ILE A 255 1.27 -18.06 10.48
N LYS A 256 1.86 -18.86 9.58
CA LYS A 256 1.61 -20.31 9.48
C LYS A 256 2.09 -21.09 10.71
N HIS A 257 3.31 -20.81 11.19
CA HIS A 257 3.95 -21.63 12.21
C HIS A 257 3.91 -21.05 13.62
N LEU A 258 3.73 -19.73 13.77
CA LEU A 258 3.67 -19.09 15.08
C LEU A 258 2.26 -18.64 15.42
N PHE A 259 1.62 -17.84 14.56
CA PHE A 259 0.33 -17.23 14.89
C PHE A 259 -0.82 -18.24 14.92
N LEU A 260 -1.00 -19.02 13.84
CA LEU A 260 -2.13 -19.95 13.73
C LEU A 260 -2.14 -21.04 14.81
N PRO A 261 -1.02 -21.73 15.10
CA PRO A 261 -1.00 -22.73 16.17
C PRO A 261 -1.27 -22.10 17.54
N ARG A 262 -0.65 -20.96 17.83
CA ARG A 262 -0.83 -20.25 19.10
C ARG A 262 -2.27 -19.79 19.31
N TYR A 263 -2.93 -19.32 18.26
CA TYR A 263 -4.35 -18.94 18.33
C TYR A 263 -5.25 -20.13 18.65
N LYS A 264 -4.95 -21.31 18.09
CA LYS A 264 -5.71 -22.55 18.35
C LYS A 264 -5.51 -23.09 19.77
N GLU A 265 -4.35 -22.86 20.39
CA GLU A 265 -4.07 -23.26 21.78
C GLU A 265 -4.88 -22.46 22.81
N LEU A 266 -5.29 -21.23 22.49
CA LEU A 266 -6.06 -20.38 23.39
C LEU A 266 -7.49 -20.93 23.51
N THR A 267 -7.95 -21.21 24.73
CA THR A 267 -9.33 -21.68 24.99
C THR A 267 -10.24 -20.55 25.45
N ILE A 268 -9.69 -19.56 26.16
CA ILE A 268 -10.46 -18.44 26.70
C ILE A 268 -10.70 -17.38 25.62
N THR A 269 -11.97 -17.01 25.40
CA THR A 269 -12.38 -16.08 24.32
C THR A 269 -11.82 -14.66 24.51
N THR A 270 -11.64 -14.20 25.75
CA THR A 270 -11.01 -12.90 26.05
C THR A 270 -9.52 -12.89 25.70
N GLU A 271 -8.79 -13.98 25.96
CA GLU A 271 -7.39 -14.10 25.59
C GLU A 271 -7.22 -14.14 24.07
N LYS A 272 -8.10 -14.85 23.35
CA LYS A 272 -8.15 -14.82 21.88
C LYS A 272 -8.33 -13.41 21.34
N LEU A 273 -9.24 -12.64 21.93
CA LEU A 273 -9.49 -11.25 21.54
C LEU A 273 -8.24 -10.38 21.74
N ILE A 274 -7.62 -10.43 22.92
CA ILE A 274 -6.43 -9.63 23.25
C ILE A 274 -5.26 -10.01 22.33
N PHE A 275 -5.02 -11.31 22.14
CA PHE A 275 -3.97 -11.81 21.26
C PHE A 275 -4.17 -11.34 19.81
N LEU A 276 -5.41 -11.37 19.31
CA LEU A 276 -5.73 -10.92 17.96
C LEU A 276 -5.49 -9.41 17.80
N ILE A 277 -5.82 -8.60 18.80
CA ILE A 277 -5.56 -7.14 18.80
C ILE A 277 -4.04 -6.87 18.76
N LEU A 278 -3.27 -7.55 19.62
CA LEU A 278 -1.82 -7.39 19.69
C LEU A 278 -1.14 -7.81 18.38
N CYS A 279 -1.56 -8.93 17.79
CA CYS A 279 -1.03 -9.38 16.51
C CYS A 279 -1.37 -8.40 15.38
N SER A 280 -2.61 -7.91 15.34
CA SER A 280 -3.02 -6.91 14.35
C SER A 280 -2.15 -5.65 14.43
N LEU A 281 -1.85 -5.18 15.65
CA LEU A 281 -0.96 -4.05 15.87
C LEU A 281 0.47 -4.33 15.38
N ALA A 282 1.03 -5.50 15.69
CA ALA A 282 2.37 -5.89 15.23
C ALA A 282 2.45 -5.95 13.69
N LEU A 283 1.41 -6.49 13.04
CA LEU A 283 1.32 -6.58 11.58
C LEU A 283 1.16 -5.19 10.92
N MET A 284 0.54 -4.23 11.60
CA MET A 284 0.47 -2.85 11.12
C MET A 284 1.81 -2.12 11.19
N ILE A 285 2.60 -2.33 12.25
CA ILE A 285 3.96 -1.76 12.33
C ILE A 285 4.80 -2.31 11.18
N CYS A 286 4.71 -3.62 10.98
CA CYS A 286 5.31 -4.32 9.85
C CYS A 286 4.94 -3.69 8.49
N ARG A 287 3.64 -3.51 8.25
CA ARG A 287 3.09 -2.85 7.06
C ARG A 287 3.63 -1.44 6.85
N THR A 288 3.73 -0.67 7.91
CA THR A 288 4.28 0.69 7.88
C THR A 288 5.76 0.71 7.49
N LEU A 289 6.56 -0.27 7.97
CA LEU A 289 7.96 -0.42 7.58
C LEU A 289 8.11 -0.84 6.11
N ALA A 290 7.27 -1.76 5.63
CA ALA A 290 7.24 -2.19 4.24
C ALA A 290 6.96 -1.00 3.30
N ARG A 291 6.07 -0.08 3.71
CA ARG A 291 5.77 1.18 2.99
C ARG A 291 7.01 2.02 2.76
N THR A 292 7.83 2.22 3.78
CA THR A 292 9.06 3.02 3.66
C THR A 292 10.00 2.46 2.59
N ASN A 293 10.11 1.13 2.52
CA ASN A 293 10.90 0.46 1.48
C ASN A 293 10.29 0.64 0.08
N VAL A 294 8.96 0.60 -0.05
CA VAL A 294 8.27 0.81 -1.32
C VAL A 294 8.33 2.27 -1.79
N GLN A 295 8.25 3.23 -0.87
CA GLN A 295 8.43 4.65 -1.17
C GLN A 295 9.81 4.91 -1.82
N ASN A 296 10.85 4.21 -1.36
CA ASN A 296 12.18 4.29 -1.96
C ASN A 296 12.24 3.70 -3.39
N MET A 297 11.28 2.84 -3.78
CA MET A 297 11.16 2.28 -5.14
C MET A 297 10.37 3.16 -6.11
N CYS A 298 9.63 4.17 -5.63
CA CYS A 298 8.87 5.09 -6.49
C CYS A 298 9.72 5.97 -7.42
N TYR A 299 11.04 5.92 -7.29
CA TYR A 299 11.98 6.55 -8.23
C TYR A 299 12.20 5.73 -9.49
N VAL A 300 12.04 4.41 -9.39
CA VAL A 300 12.32 3.47 -10.48
C VAL A 300 11.03 3.07 -11.20
N ASN A 301 9.96 2.83 -10.44
CA ASN A 301 8.65 2.48 -10.97
C ASN A 301 7.62 3.58 -10.67
N HIS A 302 6.67 3.73 -11.58
CA HIS A 302 5.57 4.66 -11.44
C HIS A 302 4.75 4.37 -10.15
N PRO A 303 4.47 5.37 -9.29
CA PRO A 303 3.84 5.18 -7.98
C PRO A 303 2.48 4.48 -8.04
N GLY A 304 1.71 4.73 -9.11
CA GLY A 304 0.44 4.06 -9.41
C GLY A 304 0.54 2.59 -9.84
N SER A 305 1.72 1.99 -9.78
CA SER A 305 1.96 0.56 -9.95
C SER A 305 2.67 -0.04 -8.72
N THR A 306 3.56 0.73 -8.09
CA THR A 306 4.37 0.26 -6.96
C THR A 306 3.54 -0.01 -5.69
N TYR A 307 2.38 0.65 -5.52
CA TYR A 307 1.47 0.40 -4.39
C TYR A 307 0.96 -1.05 -4.33
N ILE A 308 1.01 -1.79 -5.44
CA ILE A 308 0.49 -3.15 -5.55
C ILE A 308 1.29 -4.13 -4.68
N LEU A 309 2.59 -3.86 -4.46
CA LEU A 309 3.42 -4.62 -3.53
C LEU A 309 2.92 -4.48 -2.08
N LEU A 310 2.49 -3.28 -1.71
CA LEU A 310 1.87 -3.01 -0.40
C LEU A 310 0.49 -3.65 -0.34
N ALA A 311 -0.29 -3.58 -1.42
CA ALA A 311 -1.63 -4.13 -1.48
C ALA A 311 -1.68 -5.63 -1.16
N LEU A 312 -0.73 -6.44 -1.64
CA LEU A 312 -0.69 -7.87 -1.30
C LEU A 312 -0.44 -8.08 0.20
N GLY A 313 0.58 -7.41 0.76
CA GLY A 313 0.92 -7.52 2.17
C GLY A 313 -0.24 -7.06 3.07
N ASN A 314 -0.90 -5.96 2.69
CA ASN A 314 -2.09 -5.44 3.36
C ASN A 314 -3.22 -6.48 3.33
N ALA A 315 -3.57 -7.01 2.16
CA ALA A 315 -4.64 -7.98 2.05
C ALA A 315 -4.36 -9.26 2.85
N LEU A 316 -3.09 -9.71 2.92
CA LEU A 316 -2.70 -10.86 3.73
C LEU A 316 -2.93 -10.63 5.23
N THR A 317 -2.48 -9.49 5.75
CA THR A 317 -2.65 -9.18 7.17
C THR A 317 -4.12 -8.95 7.51
N ILE A 318 -4.86 -8.22 6.67
CA ILE A 318 -6.29 -7.97 6.83
C ILE A 318 -7.08 -9.29 6.83
N SER A 319 -6.82 -10.16 5.86
CA SER A 319 -7.50 -11.46 5.75
C SER A 319 -7.29 -12.31 7.00
N LEU A 320 -6.07 -12.36 7.53
CA LEU A 320 -5.75 -13.15 8.71
C LEU A 320 -6.63 -12.79 9.90
N TYR A 321 -6.63 -11.52 10.31
CA TYR A 321 -7.35 -11.15 11.52
C TYR A 321 -8.87 -11.07 11.30
N ARG A 322 -9.36 -10.77 10.08
CA ARG A 322 -10.81 -10.72 9.79
C ARG A 322 -11.44 -12.10 9.68
N ILE A 323 -10.71 -13.12 9.20
CA ILE A 323 -11.15 -14.52 9.23
C ILE A 323 -11.24 -15.00 10.68
N ARG A 324 -10.22 -14.70 11.51
CA ARG A 324 -10.26 -15.02 12.94
C ARG A 324 -11.29 -14.23 13.73
N GLN A 325 -11.62 -13.03 13.28
CA GLN A 325 -12.70 -12.25 13.85
C GLN A 325 -14.07 -12.90 13.63
N SER A 326 -14.34 -13.46 12.44
CA SER A 326 -15.64 -14.10 12.15
C SER A 326 -15.91 -15.33 13.02
N GLU A 327 -14.86 -15.99 13.53
CA GLU A 327 -14.95 -17.14 14.45
C GLU A 327 -15.33 -16.75 15.89
N MET A 328 -15.47 -15.47 16.22
CA MET A 328 -15.76 -15.03 17.59
C MET A 328 -17.20 -15.36 18.00
N ASP A 329 -17.35 -16.00 19.17
CA ASP A 329 -18.65 -16.49 19.65
C ASP A 329 -19.62 -15.36 20.01
N THR A 330 -19.13 -14.27 20.62
CA THR A 330 -19.98 -13.20 21.14
C THR A 330 -20.01 -11.96 20.23
N LEU A 331 -21.21 -11.39 20.04
CA LEU A 331 -21.39 -10.15 19.28
C LEU A 331 -20.60 -8.98 19.88
N TRP A 332 -20.48 -8.96 21.22
CA TRP A 332 -19.70 -7.94 21.94
C TRP A 332 -18.22 -7.98 21.57
N GLN A 333 -17.57 -9.15 21.65
CA GLN A 333 -16.15 -9.30 21.30
C GLN A 333 -15.91 -8.96 19.82
N PHE A 334 -16.80 -9.42 18.93
CA PHE A 334 -16.75 -9.08 17.51
C PHE A 334 -16.81 -7.57 17.26
N THR A 335 -17.69 -6.87 17.98
CA THR A 335 -17.90 -5.42 17.87
C THR A 335 -16.71 -4.65 18.41
N VAL A 336 -16.22 -5.00 19.60
CA VAL A 336 -15.03 -4.38 20.21
C VAL A 336 -13.83 -4.55 19.30
N PHE A 337 -13.61 -5.75 18.75
CA PHE A 337 -12.53 -5.99 17.81
C PHE A 337 -12.67 -5.13 16.55
N SER A 338 -13.86 -5.10 15.93
CA SER A 338 -14.12 -4.25 14.76
C SER A 338 -13.79 -2.78 15.02
N PHE A 339 -14.19 -2.28 16.18
CA PHE A 339 -13.95 -0.90 16.57
C PHE A 339 -12.46 -0.61 16.75
N VAL A 340 -11.74 -1.46 17.49
CA VAL A 340 -10.29 -1.28 17.75
C VAL A 340 -9.50 -1.33 16.46
N ILE A 341 -9.79 -2.29 15.58
CA ILE A 341 -9.11 -2.39 14.28
C ILE A 341 -9.44 -1.21 13.37
N GLY A 342 -10.70 -0.77 13.32
CA GLY A 342 -11.08 0.42 12.56
C GLY A 342 -10.37 1.68 13.06
N LEU A 343 -10.25 1.83 14.39
CA LEU A 343 -9.49 2.91 15.03
C LEU A 343 -8.00 2.83 14.67
N PHE A 344 -7.43 1.64 14.73
CA PHE A 344 -6.04 1.41 14.34
C PHE A 344 -5.79 1.74 12.86
N GLY A 345 -6.67 1.32 11.95
CA GLY A 345 -6.57 1.66 10.53
C GLY A 345 -6.70 3.16 10.28
N PHE A 346 -7.57 3.85 11.04
CA PHE A 346 -7.68 5.31 11.01
C PHE A 346 -6.38 5.98 11.50
N LEU A 347 -5.84 5.55 12.64
CA LEU A 347 -4.59 6.07 13.21
C LEU A 347 -3.43 5.84 12.27
N GLU A 348 -3.32 4.66 11.65
CA GLU A 348 -2.25 4.37 10.71
C GLU A 348 -2.28 5.32 9.50
N LYS A 349 -3.45 5.54 8.90
CA LYS A 349 -3.60 6.46 7.76
C LYS A 349 -3.17 7.89 8.15
N ILE A 350 -3.50 8.33 9.37
CA ILE A 350 -3.05 9.63 9.92
C ILE A 350 -1.54 9.64 10.15
N THR A 351 -1.02 8.64 10.85
CA THR A 351 0.41 8.53 11.17
C THR A 351 1.25 8.50 9.90
N MET A 352 0.82 7.78 8.86
CA MET A 352 1.49 7.80 7.55
C MET A 352 1.65 9.23 7.02
N VAL A 353 0.61 10.05 7.12
CA VAL A 353 0.66 11.43 6.61
C VAL A 353 1.46 12.36 7.53
N ILE A 354 1.34 12.19 8.85
CA ILE A 354 2.09 12.97 9.84
C ILE A 354 3.58 12.66 9.75
N VAL A 355 3.96 11.40 9.65
CA VAL A 355 5.35 10.97 9.50
C VAL A 355 5.95 11.58 8.24
N ASP A 356 5.22 11.55 7.13
CA ASP A 356 5.66 12.20 5.89
C ASP A 356 5.86 13.72 6.13
N HIS A 357 4.95 14.42 6.82
CA HIS A 357 5.09 15.84 7.20
C HIS A 357 6.25 16.12 8.15
N PHE A 358 6.43 15.27 9.16
CA PHE A 358 7.44 15.41 10.20
C PHE A 358 8.85 15.21 9.63
N PHE A 359 9.05 14.21 8.77
CA PHE A 359 10.33 14.01 8.08
C PHE A 359 10.70 15.23 7.23
N ILE A 360 9.74 15.83 6.52
CA ILE A 360 9.99 17.05 5.75
C ILE A 360 10.33 18.22 6.68
N TRP A 361 9.60 18.38 7.78
CA TRP A 361 9.83 19.45 8.74
C TRP A 361 11.20 19.35 9.41
N MET A 362 11.55 18.15 9.90
CA MET A 362 12.87 17.82 10.45
C MET A 362 13.97 18.08 9.44
N TYR A 363 13.81 17.57 8.22
CA TYR A 363 14.78 17.72 7.15
C TYR A 363 15.00 19.20 6.79
N ARG A 364 13.93 20.00 6.67
CA ARG A 364 14.01 21.45 6.46
C ARG A 364 14.73 22.16 7.60
N LYS A 365 14.55 21.73 8.86
CA LYS A 365 15.21 22.33 10.01
C LYS A 365 16.67 21.93 10.15
N CYS A 366 17.03 20.71 9.78
CA CYS A 366 18.42 20.23 9.81
C CYS A 366 19.28 20.75 8.63
N ILE A 367 18.67 21.08 7.49
CA ILE A 367 19.41 21.38 6.23
C ILE A 367 19.55 22.86 5.90
N VAL A 368 18.83 23.73 6.61
CA VAL A 368 19.15 25.18 6.59
C VAL A 368 20.61 25.44 7.07
N LEU A 369 21.29 24.45 7.64
CA LEU A 369 22.69 24.51 8.07
C LEU A 369 23.72 24.01 7.05
N GLU A 370 23.33 23.33 5.95
CA GLU A 370 24.31 22.78 4.99
C GLU A 370 23.86 23.04 3.54
N LYS A 371 24.60 23.91 2.87
CA LYS A 371 24.21 24.60 1.62
C LYS A 371 24.23 23.73 0.35
N ASP A 372 24.69 22.49 0.44
CA ASP A 372 24.78 21.58 -0.69
C ASP A 372 24.20 20.22 -0.32
N MET A 373 22.94 19.95 -0.68
CA MET A 373 22.35 18.60 -0.85
C MET A 373 20.92 18.67 -1.43
N ASN A 374 20.72 19.41 -2.52
CA ASN A 374 19.44 19.51 -3.24
C ASN A 374 18.91 18.16 -3.79
N SER A 375 19.67 17.06 -3.73
CA SER A 375 19.25 15.76 -4.25
C SER A 375 18.37 14.93 -3.29
N TYR A 376 18.32 15.26 -1.99
CA TYR A 376 17.57 14.49 -0.99
C TYR A 376 16.26 15.17 -0.54
N VAL A 377 16.12 16.49 -0.74
CA VAL A 377 14.91 17.28 -0.43
C VAL A 377 13.69 16.72 -1.17
N GLY A 378 13.89 16.21 -2.38
CA GLY A 378 12.86 15.59 -3.20
C GLY A 378 12.40 14.20 -2.73
N LYS A 379 12.93 13.64 -1.63
CA LYS A 379 12.63 12.24 -1.30
C LYS A 379 11.25 11.98 -0.69
N TYR A 380 10.74 12.90 0.13
CA TYR A 380 9.60 12.63 1.01
C TYR A 380 8.29 13.37 0.63
N ARG A 381 8.35 14.46 -0.14
CA ARG A 381 7.17 15.16 -0.69
C ARG A 381 7.26 15.43 -2.19
N THR A 382 7.54 14.39 -2.97
CA THR A 382 7.29 14.50 -4.41
C THR A 382 5.80 14.24 -4.68
N PRO A 383 5.24 14.81 -5.75
CA PRO A 383 3.91 14.42 -6.23
C PRO A 383 3.77 12.89 -6.30
N ARG A 384 4.86 12.19 -6.65
CA ARG A 384 4.96 10.73 -6.66
C ARG A 384 4.71 10.07 -5.29
N SER A 385 5.25 10.59 -4.18
CA SER A 385 5.00 10.03 -2.84
C SER A 385 3.57 10.26 -2.38
N GLN A 386 3.00 11.43 -2.66
CA GLN A 386 1.60 11.75 -2.36
C GLN A 386 0.62 10.86 -3.14
N ARG A 387 0.96 10.53 -4.39
CA ARG A 387 0.18 9.59 -5.18
C ARG A 387 0.27 8.16 -4.68
N LEU A 388 1.46 7.67 -4.34
CA LEU A 388 1.61 6.37 -3.71
C LEU A 388 0.76 6.27 -2.43
N LEU A 389 0.75 7.33 -1.63
CA LEU A 389 -0.06 7.42 -0.43
C LEU A 389 -1.56 7.38 -0.75
N ALA A 390 -2.01 8.15 -1.74
CA ALA A 390 -3.40 8.13 -2.19
C ALA A 390 -3.83 6.72 -2.68
N ASP A 391 -3.03 6.11 -3.56
CA ASP A 391 -3.28 4.78 -4.10
C ASP A 391 -3.34 3.71 -3.00
N ASN A 392 -2.40 3.76 -2.03
CA ASN A 392 -2.38 2.84 -0.90
C ASN A 392 -3.60 3.03 0.03
N ILE A 393 -4.04 4.27 0.28
CA ILE A 393 -5.22 4.54 1.11
C ILE A 393 -6.48 3.99 0.45
N VAL A 394 -6.69 4.29 -0.84
CA VAL A 394 -7.85 3.77 -1.61
C VAL A 394 -7.85 2.24 -1.59
N CYS A 395 -6.71 1.62 -1.91
CA CYS A 395 -6.60 0.18 -1.95
C CYS A 395 -6.85 -0.47 -0.57
N SER A 396 -6.30 0.10 0.52
CA SER A 396 -6.49 -0.41 1.89
C SER A 396 -7.96 -0.37 2.30
N ILE A 397 -8.68 0.73 2.04
CA ILE A 397 -10.10 0.87 2.40
C ILE A 397 -10.93 -0.19 1.68
N ILE A 398 -10.71 -0.36 0.36
CA ILE A 398 -11.45 -1.35 -0.42
C ILE A 398 -11.16 -2.77 0.11
N GLN A 399 -9.89 -3.10 0.37
CA GLN A 399 -9.51 -4.41 0.91
C GLN A 399 -10.11 -4.67 2.30
N GLU A 400 -10.07 -3.69 3.21
CA GLU A 400 -10.67 -3.77 4.56
C GLU A 400 -12.15 -4.16 4.47
N CYS A 401 -12.93 -3.48 3.63
CA CYS A 401 -14.35 -3.78 3.46
C CYS A 401 -14.63 -5.10 2.74
N CYS A 402 -13.89 -5.40 1.65
CA CYS A 402 -14.06 -6.65 0.89
C CYS A 402 -13.81 -7.87 1.77
N VAL A 403 -12.72 -7.83 2.55
CA VAL A 403 -12.35 -8.95 3.42
C VAL A 403 -13.37 -9.13 4.55
N ILE A 404 -13.89 -8.05 5.16
CA ILE A 404 -14.97 -8.16 6.15
C ILE A 404 -16.15 -8.93 5.57
N ALA A 405 -16.61 -8.58 4.37
CA ALA A 405 -17.74 -9.25 3.74
C ALA A 405 -17.42 -10.72 3.38
N ILE A 406 -16.22 -10.99 2.87
CA ILE A 406 -15.78 -12.35 2.50
C ILE A 406 -15.62 -13.25 3.72
N SER A 407 -14.91 -12.81 4.77
CA SER A 407 -14.63 -13.64 5.93
C SER A 407 -15.90 -14.08 6.63
N ASN A 408 -16.81 -13.13 6.78
CA ASN A 408 -18.15 -13.40 7.26
C ASN A 408 -18.83 -14.41 6.32
N ALA A 409 -18.94 -14.13 5.02
CA ALA A 409 -19.71 -14.99 4.11
C ALA A 409 -19.21 -16.44 4.10
N ILE A 410 -17.88 -16.64 4.15
CA ILE A 410 -17.32 -17.99 4.19
C ILE A 410 -17.60 -18.68 5.52
N TYR A 411 -17.50 -17.98 6.66
CA TYR A 411 -17.87 -18.55 7.96
C TYR A 411 -19.30 -19.10 7.94
N GLN A 412 -20.23 -18.35 7.36
CA GLN A 412 -21.62 -18.79 7.23
C GLN A 412 -21.78 -20.03 6.35
N LEU A 413 -21.02 -20.12 5.25
CA LEU A 413 -21.05 -21.29 4.37
C LEU A 413 -20.47 -22.54 5.04
N ASN A 414 -19.43 -22.39 5.88
CA ASN A 414 -18.83 -23.48 6.65
C ASN A 414 -19.80 -24.04 7.71
N ASP A 415 -20.60 -23.19 8.35
CA ASP A 415 -21.61 -23.61 9.34
C ASP A 415 -22.83 -24.33 8.71
N GLY A 416 -22.86 -24.52 7.37
CA GLY A 416 -23.90 -25.29 6.68
C GLY A 416 -25.25 -24.59 6.57
N HIS A 417 -25.37 -23.35 7.04
CA HIS A 417 -26.60 -22.57 6.98
C HIS A 417 -26.60 -21.65 5.75
N ILE A 418 -27.20 -22.12 4.65
CA ILE A 418 -27.38 -21.35 3.40
C ILE A 418 -28.21 -20.08 3.63
N PHE A 419 -29.06 -20.05 4.67
CA PHE A 419 -29.81 -18.86 5.05
C PHE A 419 -28.94 -17.92 5.89
N VAL A 420 -28.84 -16.64 5.48
CA VAL A 420 -28.21 -15.58 6.26
C VAL A 420 -28.84 -15.57 7.64
N THR A 421 -28.15 -16.15 8.63
CA THR A 421 -28.65 -16.10 10.00
C THR A 421 -28.73 -14.63 10.39
N ARG A 422 -29.86 -14.20 10.95
CA ARG A 422 -30.11 -12.79 11.30
C ARG A 422 -28.94 -12.19 12.10
N MET A 423 -28.34 -12.98 13.00
CA MET A 423 -27.19 -12.60 13.80
C MET A 423 -25.92 -12.34 12.99
N PHE A 424 -25.70 -13.13 11.95
CA PHE A 424 -24.56 -12.99 11.06
C PHE A 424 -24.67 -11.75 10.17
N GLY A 425 -25.86 -11.51 9.59
CA GLY A 425 -26.12 -10.28 8.85
C GLY A 425 -25.92 -9.01 9.70
N ILE A 426 -26.32 -9.07 10.98
CA ILE A 426 -26.08 -7.98 11.94
C ILE A 426 -24.58 -7.79 12.20
N ARG A 427 -23.79 -8.86 12.39
CA ARG A 427 -22.33 -8.79 12.60
C ARG A 427 -21.63 -8.14 11.40
N ALA A 428 -21.88 -8.66 10.19
CA ALA A 428 -21.26 -8.14 8.98
C ALA A 428 -21.64 -6.67 8.72
N LEU A 429 -22.92 -6.32 8.87
CA LEU A 429 -23.39 -4.95 8.73
C LEU A 429 -22.76 -4.02 9.76
N LEU A 430 -22.67 -4.43 11.02
CA LEU A 430 -22.07 -3.64 12.09
C LEU A 430 -20.58 -3.38 11.83
N ALA A 431 -19.83 -4.42 11.42
CA ALA A 431 -18.42 -4.25 11.05
C ALA A 431 -18.25 -3.31 9.85
N LEU A 432 -19.09 -3.43 8.83
CA LEU A 432 -19.05 -2.55 7.65
C LEU A 432 -19.41 -1.11 8.00
N ILE A 433 -20.37 -0.87 8.88
CA ILE A 433 -20.73 0.48 9.35
C ILE A 433 -19.55 1.10 10.11
N LEU A 434 -18.92 0.36 11.02
CA LEU A 434 -17.76 0.86 11.76
C LEU A 434 -16.60 1.17 10.81
N GLU A 435 -16.29 0.27 9.88
CA GLU A 435 -15.23 0.47 8.89
C GLU A 435 -15.53 1.66 7.97
N PHE A 436 -16.79 1.84 7.57
CA PHE A 436 -17.25 2.99 6.80
C PHE A 436 -17.02 4.30 7.56
N ILE A 437 -17.37 4.37 8.84
CA ILE A 437 -17.18 5.57 9.66
C ILE A 437 -15.70 5.94 9.75
N PHE A 438 -14.82 4.99 10.09
CA PHE A 438 -13.38 5.26 10.20
C PHE A 438 -12.75 5.59 8.85
N SER A 439 -13.17 4.92 7.78
CA SER A 439 -12.71 5.22 6.42
C SER A 439 -13.15 6.60 5.95
N LEU A 440 -14.40 6.99 6.22
CA LEU A 440 -14.91 8.33 5.92
C LEU A 440 -14.12 9.41 6.67
N LEU A 441 -13.90 9.22 7.97
CA LEU A 441 -13.10 10.14 8.79
C LEU A 441 -11.66 10.25 8.25
N SER A 442 -11.06 9.12 7.87
CA SER A 442 -9.72 9.09 7.31
C SER A 442 -9.64 9.84 5.98
N VAL A 443 -10.53 9.53 5.02
CA VAL A 443 -10.56 10.18 3.70
C VAL A 443 -10.84 11.67 3.84
N PHE A 444 -11.79 12.05 4.70
CA PHE A 444 -12.08 13.45 4.96
C PHE A 444 -10.85 14.18 5.50
N LEU A 445 -10.19 13.64 6.53
CA LEU A 445 -9.01 14.26 7.13
C LEU A 445 -7.84 14.34 6.12
N VAL A 446 -7.57 13.25 5.41
CA VAL A 446 -6.50 13.16 4.41
C VAL A 446 -6.70 14.12 3.24
N THR A 447 -7.93 14.25 2.74
CA THR A 447 -8.24 15.15 1.62
C THR A 447 -8.37 16.60 2.07
N TRP A 448 -9.03 16.87 3.19
CA TRP A 448 -9.31 18.23 3.65
C TRP A 448 -8.12 18.88 4.35
N TYR A 449 -7.47 18.16 5.25
CA TYR A 449 -6.37 18.69 6.06
C TYR A 449 -5.04 18.59 5.34
N PHE A 450 -4.77 17.43 4.72
CA PHE A 450 -3.47 17.16 4.09
C PHE A 450 -3.45 17.32 2.57
N ASN A 451 -4.60 17.61 1.94
CA ASN A 451 -4.73 17.86 0.50
C ASN A 451 -4.13 16.75 -0.39
N ILE A 452 -4.40 15.49 -0.04
CA ILE A 452 -3.98 14.32 -0.83
C ILE A 452 -5.10 13.97 -1.83
N PRO A 453 -4.80 13.73 -3.13
CA PRO A 453 -5.79 13.57 -4.20
C PRO A 453 -6.47 12.18 -4.24
N VAL A 454 -6.98 11.71 -3.09
CA VAL A 454 -7.63 10.39 -2.94
C VAL A 454 -8.84 10.24 -3.86
N LEU A 455 -9.78 11.20 -3.81
CA LEU A 455 -11.05 11.12 -4.55
C LEU A 455 -10.87 11.17 -6.07
N LYS A 456 -9.92 11.98 -6.55
CA LYS A 456 -9.62 12.11 -7.99
C LYS A 456 -8.98 10.84 -8.53
N THR A 457 -8.05 10.26 -7.77
CA THR A 457 -7.36 9.03 -8.16
C THR A 457 -8.33 7.85 -8.26
N TRP A 458 -9.25 7.73 -7.30
CA TRP A 458 -10.37 6.79 -7.38
C TRP A 458 -11.19 6.98 -8.65
N ARG A 459 -11.67 8.21 -8.93
CA ARG A 459 -12.52 8.49 -10.10
C ARG A 459 -11.87 8.09 -11.44
N LYS A 460 -10.58 8.39 -11.62
CA LYS A 460 -9.87 8.13 -12.89
C LYS A 460 -9.43 6.67 -13.06
N LYS A 461 -9.07 5.97 -11.96
CA LYS A 461 -8.45 4.63 -12.02
C LYS A 461 -9.21 3.53 -11.26
N TRP A 462 -10.50 3.71 -10.97
CA TRP A 462 -11.32 2.76 -10.20
C TRP A 462 -11.21 1.30 -10.69
N GLY A 463 -11.24 1.06 -12.00
CA GLY A 463 -11.16 -0.30 -12.57
C GLY A 463 -9.84 -1.02 -12.26
N ARG A 464 -8.73 -0.28 -12.17
CA ARG A 464 -7.44 -0.83 -11.76
C ARG A 464 -7.44 -1.20 -10.28
N PHE A 465 -8.00 -0.36 -9.42
CA PHE A 465 -8.14 -0.67 -8.00
C PHE A 465 -8.99 -1.92 -7.80
N PHE A 466 -10.12 -2.01 -8.49
CA PHE A 466 -10.98 -3.19 -8.45
C PHE A 466 -10.23 -4.48 -8.79
N LEU A 467 -9.49 -4.49 -9.91
CA LEU A 467 -8.72 -5.66 -10.34
C LEU A 467 -7.59 -6.02 -9.36
N VAL A 468 -6.86 -5.01 -8.86
CA VAL A 468 -5.80 -5.21 -7.87
C VAL A 468 -6.38 -5.79 -6.58
N THR A 469 -7.47 -5.24 -6.06
CA THR A 469 -8.15 -5.75 -4.86
C THR A 469 -8.61 -7.19 -5.09
N LEU A 470 -9.28 -7.49 -6.21
CA LEU A 470 -9.76 -8.84 -6.50
C LEU A 470 -8.62 -9.86 -6.42
N LEU A 471 -7.50 -9.60 -7.12
CA LEU A 471 -6.35 -10.51 -7.11
C LEU A 471 -5.65 -10.59 -5.75
N THR A 472 -5.48 -9.45 -5.09
CA THR A 472 -4.76 -9.38 -3.80
C THR A 472 -5.58 -9.91 -2.63
N VAL A 473 -6.91 -9.93 -2.70
CA VAL A 473 -7.79 -10.48 -1.65
C VAL A 473 -8.10 -11.96 -1.88
N LEU A 474 -8.35 -12.36 -3.13
CA LEU A 474 -8.65 -13.76 -3.47
C LEU A 474 -7.56 -14.70 -2.93
N PHE A 475 -6.29 -14.34 -3.13
CA PHE A 475 -5.19 -15.22 -2.79
C PHE A 475 -4.98 -15.42 -1.28
N PRO A 476 -4.85 -14.38 -0.45
CA PRO A 476 -4.71 -14.58 0.99
C PRO A 476 -5.88 -15.30 1.62
N VAL A 477 -7.12 -15.01 1.20
CA VAL A 477 -8.30 -15.72 1.70
C VAL A 477 -8.19 -17.20 1.36
N PHE A 478 -7.94 -17.54 0.10
CA PHE A 478 -7.81 -18.92 -0.34
C PHE A 478 -6.69 -19.65 0.41
N LEU A 479 -5.55 -18.99 0.57
CA LEU A 479 -4.38 -19.55 1.21
C LEU A 479 -4.58 -19.74 2.73
N ILE A 480 -5.20 -18.79 3.44
CA ILE A 480 -5.51 -18.92 4.88
C ILE A 480 -6.50 -20.06 5.10
N MET A 481 -7.55 -20.14 4.28
CA MET A 481 -8.55 -21.21 4.40
C MET A 481 -7.97 -22.59 4.11
N ARG A 482 -6.97 -22.70 3.23
CA ARG A 482 -6.28 -23.97 2.99
C ARG A 482 -5.23 -24.31 4.04
N MET A 483 -4.62 -23.34 4.71
CA MET A 483 -3.76 -23.63 5.87
C MET A 483 -4.53 -24.22 7.07
N GLU A 484 -5.86 -24.09 7.08
CA GLU A 484 -6.72 -24.59 8.16
C GLU A 484 -7.16 -26.05 7.97
N LYS A 485 -7.24 -26.52 6.72
CA LYS A 485 -7.56 -27.90 6.33
C LYS A 485 -6.30 -28.78 6.36
#